data_AF-A0A7C5QML8-F1
#
_entry.id   AF-A0A7C5QML8-F1
#
_cell.length_a   1.000
_cell.length_b   1.000
_cell.length_c   1.000
_cell.angle_alpha   90.00
_cell.angle_beta   90.00
_cell.angle_gamma   90.00
#
_symmetry.space_group_name_H-M   'P 1'
#
loop_
_entity.id
_entity.type
_entity.pdbx_description
1 polymer ?
#
loop_
_entity_poly.entity_id
_entity_poly.type
_entity_poly.pdbx_seq_one_letter_code
_entity_poly.pdbx_strand_id
1 'polypeptide(L)'
;MRPIARLLAGGLGIVVLFFGLRVVSGVEPIQLDELRLVLDKLRTENADLKSQLELRDTVIRNLQESLAVARTESEMFQRKWTEAQLRAQTLGANPNDSEASAAQRQLAEAIRQLALAQAECQRLTAQLERLLVAVQSNTDLRAEIEATQALLAAMKRSTTAPTAFVAGRLEAAKVLDVNPKLRVAVLNVGAEQGVRIGMPFQVERDERVVATVRVVEVRPQVCGALIESAEKGVTLQAGDTAKVTKSAGVTPR
;
A
#
# COMPACT_ATOMS: atom_id res chain seq x y z
N MET A 1 -39.18 67.03 -10.83
CA MET A 1 -38.45 68.21 -11.34
C MET A 1 -36.95 67.91 -11.31
N ARG A 2 -36.29 67.84 -12.47
CA ARG A 2 -34.82 68.03 -12.60
C ARG A 2 -34.58 69.55 -12.78
N PRO A 3 -33.45 70.16 -12.36
CA PRO A 3 -32.11 70.00 -12.98
C PRO A 3 -30.96 69.70 -11.97
N ILE A 4 -29.88 68.97 -12.29
CA ILE A 4 -28.65 69.36 -13.04
C ILE A 4 -27.83 70.42 -12.26
N ALA A 5 -26.50 70.47 -12.15
CA ALA A 5 -25.33 69.60 -12.29
C ALA A 5 -24.11 70.55 -12.17
N ARG A 6 -22.95 70.03 -11.75
CA ARG A 6 -21.59 70.31 -12.29
C ARG A 6 -21.14 71.78 -12.53
N LEU A 7 -20.02 72.17 -11.91
CA LEU A 7 -18.65 72.23 -12.49
C LEU A 7 -17.75 73.00 -11.48
N LEU A 8 -16.73 72.42 -10.84
CA LEU A 8 -15.34 72.24 -11.31
C LEU A 8 -14.61 73.56 -11.60
N ALA A 9 -13.75 74.02 -10.67
CA ALA A 9 -12.50 74.71 -10.95
C ALA A 9 -11.72 75.10 -9.68
N GLY A 10 -10.52 74.55 -9.51
CA GLY A 10 -9.33 75.27 -9.02
C GLY A 10 -9.14 75.40 -7.51
N GLY A 11 -8.05 74.82 -6.98
CA GLY A 11 -7.48 75.26 -5.71
C GLY A 11 -6.70 74.22 -4.94
N LEU A 12 -5.43 74.06 -5.28
CA LEU A 12 -4.39 73.39 -4.51
C LEU A 12 -4.40 73.85 -3.03
N GLY A 13 -4.44 72.92 -2.08
CA GLY A 13 -4.46 73.27 -0.65
C GLY A 13 -4.00 72.10 0.24
N ILE A 14 -2.69 71.84 0.23
CA ILE A 14 -2.01 70.98 1.20
C ILE A 14 -2.23 71.58 2.60
N VAL A 15 -2.99 70.91 3.46
CA VAL A 15 -3.03 71.19 4.90
C VAL A 15 -2.21 70.12 5.61
N VAL A 16 -0.91 70.40 5.74
CA VAL A 16 -0.04 69.74 6.72
C VAL A 16 -0.42 70.30 8.09
N LEU A 17 -1.07 69.49 8.91
CA LEU A 17 -1.27 69.79 10.33
C LEU A 17 -0.23 69.00 11.12
N PHE A 18 0.92 69.66 11.30
CA PHE A 18 1.97 69.33 12.26
C PHE A 18 1.35 69.30 13.67
N PHE A 19 1.26 68.12 14.28
CA PHE A 19 0.97 68.02 15.72
C PHE A 19 1.95 67.05 16.38
N GLY A 20 2.89 67.65 17.13
CA GLY A 20 3.38 67.11 18.38
C GLY A 20 4.28 65.88 18.32
N LEU A 21 5.52 66.06 17.85
CA LEU A 21 6.63 65.18 18.17
C LEU A 21 6.97 65.30 19.68
N ARG A 22 6.28 64.53 20.52
CA ARG A 22 6.73 64.27 21.90
C ARG A 22 7.38 62.91 21.93
N VAL A 23 8.70 62.90 21.70
CA VAL A 23 9.56 61.75 21.97
C VAL A 23 9.49 61.48 23.47
N VAL A 24 8.67 60.50 23.86
CA VAL A 24 8.78 59.83 25.15
C VAL A 24 9.81 58.73 24.94
N SER A 25 11.04 59.06 25.32
CA SER A 25 12.13 58.13 25.54
C SER A 25 11.76 57.19 26.68
N GLY A 26 11.48 55.93 26.35
CA GLY A 26 11.17 54.89 27.31
C GLY A 26 10.57 53.66 26.63
N VAL A 27 11.17 53.20 25.53
CA VAL A 27 10.83 51.90 24.96
C VAL A 27 11.82 50.91 25.56
N GLU A 28 11.33 50.11 26.50
CA GLU A 28 12.01 48.92 27.04
C GLU A 28 12.56 48.09 25.85
N PRO A 29 13.88 47.89 25.74
CA PRO A 29 14.49 47.17 24.61
C PRO A 29 14.02 45.71 24.49
N ILE A 30 13.39 45.17 25.55
CA ILE A 30 12.96 43.79 25.67
C ILE A 30 11.70 43.50 24.83
N GLN A 31 10.75 44.44 24.72
CA GLN A 31 9.49 44.23 23.98
C GLN A 31 9.70 44.24 22.46
N LEU A 32 10.71 44.96 21.98
CA LEU A 32 11.03 45.03 20.55
C LEU A 32 11.64 43.73 20.03
N ASP A 33 12.44 43.06 20.87
CA ASP A 33 13.03 41.76 20.53
C ASP A 33 12.00 40.63 20.58
N GLU A 34 11.07 40.66 21.53
CA GLU A 34 9.94 39.71 21.57
C GLU A 34 9.02 39.86 20.35
N LEU A 35 8.68 41.08 19.94
CA LEU A 35 7.88 41.31 18.73
C LEU A 35 8.59 40.85 17.46
N ARG A 36 9.92 41.06 17.36
CA ARG A 36 10.71 40.58 16.23
C ARG A 36 10.77 39.07 16.16
N LEU A 37 10.96 38.42 17.32
CA LEU A 37 10.95 36.96 17.40
C LEU A 37 9.59 36.38 16.99
N VAL A 38 8.49 36.99 17.41
CA VAL A 38 7.14 36.56 17.02
C VAL A 38 6.88 36.81 15.53
N LEU A 39 7.33 37.94 14.97
CA LEU A 39 7.24 38.23 13.55
C LEU A 39 8.01 37.20 12.71
N ASP A 40 9.22 36.84 13.15
CA ASP A 40 10.04 35.84 12.47
C ASP A 40 9.41 34.44 12.57
N LYS A 41 8.87 34.06 13.74
CA LYS A 41 8.09 32.81 13.88
C LYS A 41 6.86 32.77 12.96
N LEU A 42 6.10 33.86 12.91
CA LEU A 42 4.93 33.98 12.02
C LEU A 42 5.34 33.95 10.54
N ARG A 43 6.52 34.48 10.19
CA ARG A 43 7.07 34.37 8.84
C ARG A 43 7.50 32.96 8.50
N THR A 44 8.18 32.26 9.41
CA THR A 44 8.56 30.85 9.20
C THR A 44 7.32 29.97 9.10
N GLU A 45 6.32 30.16 9.95
CA GLU A 45 5.05 29.43 9.88
C GLU A 45 4.30 29.72 8.57
N ASN A 46 4.29 30.97 8.10
CA ASN A 46 3.71 31.28 6.79
C ASN A 46 4.49 30.66 5.63
N ALA A 47 5.81 30.59 5.71
CA ALA A 47 6.64 29.94 4.69
C ALA A 47 6.40 28.43 4.67
N ASP A 48 6.33 27.80 5.85
CA ASP A 48 6.05 26.38 6.01
C ASP A 48 4.64 26.04 5.51
N LEU A 49 3.63 26.84 5.88
CA LEU A 49 2.26 26.68 5.39
C LEU A 49 2.16 26.78 3.87
N LYS A 50 2.89 27.72 3.25
CA LYS A 50 2.96 27.82 1.78
C LYS A 50 3.60 26.58 1.16
N SER A 51 4.70 26.08 1.73
CA SER A 51 5.34 24.86 1.23
C SER A 51 4.43 23.64 1.35
N GLN A 52 3.64 23.55 2.43
CA GLN A 52 2.68 22.47 2.62
C GLN A 52 1.51 22.55 1.63
N LEU A 53 1.04 23.75 1.31
CA LEU A 53 0.00 23.96 0.29
C LEU A 53 0.50 23.54 -1.09
N GLU A 54 1.73 23.92 -1.47
CA GLU A 54 2.33 23.50 -2.73
C GLU A 54 2.51 21.96 -2.80
N LEU A 55 2.94 21.34 -1.70
CA LEU A 55 3.03 19.88 -1.61
C LEU A 55 1.65 19.21 -1.71
N ARG A 56 0.61 19.80 -1.10
CA ARG A 56 -0.77 19.29 -1.21
C ARG A 56 -1.28 19.38 -2.64
N ASP A 57 -1.06 20.52 -3.31
CA ASP A 57 -1.51 20.73 -4.69
C ASP A 57 -0.83 19.77 -5.67
N THR A 58 0.46 19.50 -5.48
CA THR A 58 1.18 18.51 -6.29
C THR A 58 0.67 17.09 -6.06
N VAL A 59 0.40 16.70 -4.80
CA VAL A 59 -0.20 15.40 -4.47
C VAL A 59 -1.60 15.27 -5.08
N ILE A 60 -2.44 16.30 -4.98
CA ILE A 60 -3.79 16.30 -5.57
C ILE A 60 -3.69 16.12 -7.09
N ARG A 61 -2.78 16.85 -7.76
CA ARG A 61 -2.59 16.74 -9.21
C ARG A 61 -2.14 15.33 -9.62
N ASN A 62 -1.16 14.75 -8.92
CA ASN A 62 -0.69 13.40 -9.21
C ASN A 62 -1.79 12.35 -9.00
N LEU A 63 -2.62 12.50 -7.95
CA LEU A 63 -3.75 11.61 -7.72
C LEU A 63 -4.83 11.77 -8.79
N GLN A 64 -5.11 12.99 -9.23
CA GLN A 64 -6.04 13.25 -10.34
C GLN A 64 -5.57 12.61 -11.65
N GLU A 65 -4.28 12.72 -11.96
CA GLU A 65 -3.68 12.07 -13.13
C GLU A 65 -3.75 10.55 -13.04
N SER A 66 -3.39 9.98 -11.88
CA SER A 66 -3.51 8.53 -11.64
C SER A 66 -4.95 8.03 -11.76
N LEU A 67 -5.93 8.81 -11.31
CA LEU A 67 -7.35 8.46 -11.44
C LEU A 67 -7.83 8.55 -12.89
N ALA A 68 -7.40 9.58 -13.63
CA ALA A 68 -7.71 9.72 -15.04
C ALA A 68 -7.15 8.53 -15.85
N VAL A 69 -5.89 8.15 -15.59
CA VAL A 69 -5.27 6.97 -16.21
C VAL A 69 -6.06 5.70 -15.88
N ALA A 70 -6.33 5.42 -14.61
CA ALA A 70 -7.08 4.24 -14.20
C ALA A 70 -8.50 4.18 -14.81
N ARG A 71 -9.16 5.34 -14.97
CA ARG A 71 -10.46 5.45 -15.63
C ARG A 71 -10.36 5.09 -17.12
N THR A 72 -9.40 5.66 -17.84
CA THR A 72 -9.19 5.34 -19.26
C THR A 72 -8.86 3.87 -19.47
N GLU A 73 -8.08 3.27 -18.57
CA GLU A 73 -7.74 1.85 -18.62
C GLU A 73 -8.97 0.97 -18.40
N SER A 74 -9.79 1.27 -17.38
CA SER A 74 -11.07 0.58 -17.15
C SER A 74 -12.02 0.68 -18.35
N GLU A 75 -12.14 1.85 -18.97
CA GLU A 75 -12.97 2.04 -20.17
C GLU A 75 -12.45 1.20 -21.35
N MET A 76 -11.13 1.13 -21.54
CA MET A 76 -10.53 0.26 -22.57
C MET A 76 -10.79 -1.22 -22.30
N PHE A 77 -10.69 -1.67 -21.05
CA PHE A 77 -11.01 -3.05 -20.69
C PHE A 77 -12.48 -3.37 -20.92
N GLN A 78 -13.39 -2.46 -20.57
CA GLN A 78 -14.82 -2.63 -20.87
C GLN A 78 -15.08 -2.77 -22.37
N ARG A 79 -14.46 -1.94 -23.21
CA ARG A 79 -14.60 -2.03 -24.67
C ARG A 79 -14.05 -3.34 -25.23
N LYS A 80 -12.87 -3.77 -24.79
CA LYS A 80 -12.29 -5.05 -25.20
C LYS A 80 -13.16 -6.23 -24.76
N TRP A 81 -13.76 -6.12 -23.57
CA TRP A 81 -14.67 -7.12 -23.05
C TRP A 81 -15.96 -7.22 -23.87
N THR A 82 -16.62 -6.09 -24.15
CA THR A 82 -17.84 -6.08 -24.97
C THR A 82 -17.57 -6.57 -26.38
N GLU A 83 -16.43 -6.22 -26.97
CA GLU A 83 -16.00 -6.71 -28.27
C GLU A 83 -15.74 -8.23 -28.26
N ALA A 84 -15.04 -8.75 -27.25
CA ALA A 84 -14.83 -10.19 -27.08
C ALA A 84 -16.16 -10.95 -26.88
N GLN A 85 -17.10 -10.35 -26.13
CA GLN A 85 -18.43 -10.91 -25.91
C GLN A 85 -19.27 -10.92 -27.19
N LEU A 86 -19.17 -9.89 -28.03
CA LEU A 86 -19.84 -9.85 -29.33
C LEU A 86 -19.25 -10.89 -30.28
N ARG A 87 -17.91 -11.02 -30.33
CA ARG A 87 -17.22 -12.06 -31.10
C ARG A 87 -17.66 -13.46 -30.67
N ALA A 88 -17.73 -13.72 -29.36
CA ALA A 88 -18.21 -14.99 -28.83
C ALA A 88 -19.69 -15.26 -29.18
N GLN A 89 -20.56 -14.24 -29.15
CA GLN A 89 -21.95 -14.37 -29.58
C GLN A 89 -22.08 -14.65 -31.09
N THR A 90 -21.25 -14.03 -31.92
CA THR A 90 -21.26 -14.26 -33.37
C THR A 90 -20.74 -15.65 -33.76
N LEU A 91 -19.76 -16.19 -33.03
CA LEU A 91 -19.32 -17.59 -33.21
C LEU A 91 -20.35 -18.60 -32.66
N GLY A 92 -21.14 -18.21 -31.65
CA GLY A 92 -22.13 -19.05 -30.99
C GLY A 92 -23.49 -19.16 -31.69
N ALA A 93 -23.60 -18.74 -32.95
CA ALA A 93 -24.83 -18.76 -33.74
C ALA A 93 -24.95 -19.96 -34.71
N ASN A 94 -24.35 -21.11 -34.38
CA ASN A 94 -24.62 -22.38 -35.05
C ASN A 94 -25.52 -23.25 -34.14
N PRO A 95 -26.85 -23.26 -34.34
CA PRO A 95 -27.82 -23.90 -33.42
C PRO A 95 -27.86 -25.44 -33.46
N ASN A 96 -26.92 -26.11 -34.13
CA ASN A 96 -27.00 -27.57 -34.36
C ASN A 96 -26.13 -28.43 -33.43
N ASP A 97 -25.30 -27.84 -32.57
CA ASP A 97 -24.47 -28.60 -31.62
C ASP A 97 -25.06 -28.57 -30.20
N SER A 98 -25.68 -29.67 -29.78
CA SER A 98 -26.31 -29.82 -28.45
C SER A 98 -25.30 -29.62 -27.30
N GLU A 99 -24.05 -30.07 -27.48
CA GLU A 99 -22.96 -29.86 -26.52
C GLU A 99 -22.48 -28.39 -26.49
N ALA A 100 -22.52 -27.70 -27.63
CA ALA A 100 -22.21 -26.27 -27.69
C ALA A 100 -23.26 -25.46 -26.90
N SER A 101 -24.54 -25.86 -26.89
CA SER A 101 -25.57 -25.20 -26.08
C SER A 101 -25.33 -25.33 -24.58
N ALA A 102 -24.80 -26.45 -24.10
CA ALA A 102 -24.48 -26.64 -22.68
C ALA A 102 -23.23 -25.83 -22.26
N ALA A 103 -22.17 -25.89 -23.06
CA ALA A 103 -20.96 -25.09 -22.86
C ALA A 103 -21.25 -23.58 -22.95
N GLN A 104 -22.14 -23.17 -23.86
CA GLN A 104 -22.57 -21.78 -24.03
C GLN A 104 -23.42 -21.30 -22.85
N ARG A 105 -24.27 -22.16 -22.26
CA ARG A 105 -24.98 -21.84 -21.01
C ARG A 105 -24.03 -21.67 -19.84
N GLN A 106 -23.02 -22.54 -19.72
CA GLN A 106 -22.00 -22.41 -18.68
C GLN A 106 -21.15 -21.14 -18.86
N LEU A 107 -20.78 -20.80 -20.09
CA LEU A 107 -20.06 -19.57 -20.39
C LEU A 107 -20.91 -18.33 -20.10
N ALA A 108 -22.19 -18.34 -20.47
CA ALA A 108 -23.11 -17.25 -20.18
C ALA A 108 -23.30 -17.05 -18.67
N GLU A 109 -23.35 -18.13 -17.89
CA GLU A 109 -23.43 -18.08 -16.43
C GLU A 109 -22.11 -17.57 -15.81
N ALA A 110 -20.96 -18.02 -16.29
CA ALA A 110 -19.65 -17.52 -15.85
C ALA A 110 -19.47 -16.02 -16.16
N ILE A 111 -19.90 -15.56 -17.34
CA ILE A 111 -19.91 -14.14 -17.71
C ILE A 111 -20.84 -13.35 -16.78
N ARG A 112 -22.02 -13.88 -16.48
CA ARG A 112 -22.98 -13.25 -15.56
C ARG A 112 -22.38 -13.11 -14.16
N GLN A 113 -21.72 -14.15 -13.66
CA GLN A 113 -21.05 -14.14 -12.36
C GLN A 113 -19.89 -13.14 -12.33
N LEU A 114 -19.08 -13.08 -13.39
CA LEU A 114 -18.01 -12.09 -13.51
C LEU A 114 -18.56 -10.66 -13.54
N ALA A 115 -19.64 -10.42 -14.28
CA ALA A 115 -20.28 -9.10 -14.35
C ALA A 115 -20.84 -8.65 -13.00
N LEU A 116 -21.43 -9.57 -12.23
CA LEU A 116 -21.89 -9.30 -10.86
C LEU A 116 -20.71 -8.94 -9.94
N ALA A 117 -19.63 -9.72 -9.97
CA ALA A 117 -18.43 -9.43 -9.19
C ALA A 117 -17.80 -8.08 -9.57
N GLN A 118 -17.79 -7.74 -10.86
CA GLN A 118 -17.27 -6.46 -11.32
C GLN A 118 -18.16 -5.28 -10.88
N ALA A 119 -19.49 -5.45 -10.84
CA ALA A 119 -20.40 -4.46 -10.31
C ALA A 119 -20.21 -4.24 -8.79
N GLU A 120 -19.92 -5.31 -8.04
CA GLU A 120 -19.56 -5.22 -6.62
C GLU A 120 -18.25 -4.45 -6.41
N CYS A 121 -17.22 -4.73 -7.21
CA CYS A 121 -15.97 -3.96 -7.19
C CYS A 121 -16.23 -2.47 -7.47
N GLN A 122 -17.02 -2.14 -8.49
CA GLN A 122 -17.38 -0.75 -8.82
C GLN A 122 -18.17 -0.06 -7.70
N ARG A 123 -19.04 -0.81 -6.99
CA ARG A 123 -19.76 -0.30 -5.84
C ARG A 123 -18.82 0.00 -4.67
N LEU A 124 -17.86 -0.90 -4.41
CA LEU A 124 -16.85 -0.72 -3.36
C LEU A 124 -15.93 0.48 -3.68
N THR A 125 -15.50 0.64 -4.92
CA THR A 125 -14.71 1.82 -5.33
C THR A 125 -15.50 3.11 -5.14
N ALA A 126 -16.77 3.15 -5.54
CA ALA A 126 -17.63 4.32 -5.33
C ALA A 126 -17.94 4.61 -3.84
N GLN A 127 -17.87 3.60 -2.97
CA GLN A 127 -17.95 3.79 -1.52
C GLN A 127 -16.64 4.36 -0.96
N LEU A 128 -15.49 3.86 -1.42
CA LEU A 128 -14.19 4.38 -1.04
C LEU A 128 -13.98 5.83 -1.50
N GLU A 129 -14.40 6.19 -2.71
CA GLU A 129 -14.38 7.57 -3.20
C GLU A 129 -15.21 8.50 -2.30
N ARG A 130 -16.41 8.06 -1.89
CA ARG A 130 -17.25 8.82 -0.96
C ARG A 130 -16.59 8.99 0.41
N LEU A 131 -15.96 7.95 0.94
CA LEU A 131 -15.23 8.03 2.20
C LEU A 131 -13.99 8.92 2.08
N LEU A 132 -13.28 8.89 0.95
CA LEU A 132 -12.13 9.75 0.69
C LEU A 132 -12.55 11.22 0.67
N VAL A 133 -13.65 11.55 -0.03
CA VAL A 133 -14.22 12.90 -0.03
C VAL A 133 -14.65 13.32 1.37
N ALA A 134 -15.27 12.42 2.14
CA ALA A 134 -15.68 12.69 3.52
C ALA A 134 -14.49 12.90 4.49
N VAL A 135 -13.38 12.20 4.29
CA VAL A 135 -12.12 12.38 5.04
C VAL A 135 -11.40 13.66 4.60
N GLN A 136 -11.47 14.02 3.32
CA GLN A 136 -10.92 15.28 2.81
C GLN A 136 -11.72 16.49 3.30
N SER A 137 -13.04 16.37 3.46
CA SER A 137 -13.91 17.43 3.98
C SER A 137 -13.88 17.55 5.51
N ASN A 138 -13.52 16.47 6.22
CA ASN A 138 -13.34 16.48 7.66
C ASN A 138 -11.84 16.55 7.99
N THR A 139 -11.30 17.78 8.04
CA THR A 139 -9.97 18.03 8.61
C THR A 139 -9.82 17.52 10.05
N ASP A 140 -10.93 17.29 10.75
CA ASP A 140 -10.99 16.84 12.14
C ASP A 140 -10.83 15.31 12.31
N LEU A 141 -11.18 14.51 11.29
CA LEU A 141 -11.01 13.05 11.34
C LEU A 141 -9.53 12.62 11.28
N ARG A 142 -8.61 13.49 10.87
CA ARG A 142 -7.17 13.18 10.94
C ARG A 142 -6.68 13.02 12.38
N ALA A 143 -7.19 13.82 13.32
CA ALA A 143 -6.85 13.68 14.73
C ALA A 143 -7.39 12.35 15.30
N GLU A 144 -8.59 11.95 14.90
CA GLU A 144 -9.18 10.66 15.32
C GLU A 144 -8.54 9.45 14.60
N ILE A 145 -8.15 9.59 13.34
CA ILE A 145 -7.41 8.54 12.60
C ILE A 145 -6.00 8.39 13.16
N GLU A 146 -5.29 9.47 13.48
CA GLU A 146 -3.98 9.38 14.16
C GLU A 146 -4.12 8.79 15.57
N ALA A 147 -5.16 9.15 16.33
CA ALA A 147 -5.43 8.57 17.64
C ALA A 147 -5.77 7.07 17.56
N THR A 148 -6.60 6.66 16.60
CA THR A 148 -6.95 5.24 16.40
C THR A 148 -5.78 4.45 15.82
N GLN A 149 -4.95 5.05 14.97
CA GLN A 149 -3.70 4.44 14.48
C GLN A 149 -2.66 4.30 15.61
N ALA A 150 -2.55 5.27 16.51
CA ALA A 150 -1.68 5.20 17.68
C ALA A 150 -2.16 4.11 18.66
N LEU A 151 -3.48 3.99 18.87
CA LEU A 151 -4.06 2.94 19.68
C LEU A 151 -3.83 1.55 19.05
N LEU A 152 -4.00 1.41 17.73
CA LEU A 152 -3.70 0.19 16.98
C LEU A 152 -2.21 -0.16 17.02
N ALA A 153 -1.31 0.82 16.96
CA ALA A 153 0.13 0.62 17.08
C ALA A 153 0.53 0.16 18.50
N ALA A 154 -0.08 0.73 19.54
CA ALA A 154 0.08 0.29 20.91
C ALA A 154 -0.46 -1.14 21.12
N MET A 155 -1.60 -1.46 20.52
CA MET A 155 -2.20 -2.80 20.61
C MET A 155 -1.38 -3.84 19.84
N LYS A 156 -0.87 -3.52 18.65
CA LYS A 156 0.10 -4.35 17.90
C LYS A 156 1.42 -4.54 18.66
N ARG A 157 1.89 -3.56 19.42
CA ARG A 157 3.04 -3.77 20.33
C ARG A 157 2.72 -4.71 21.48
N SER A 158 1.45 -4.78 21.92
CA SER A 158 1.02 -5.72 22.96
C SER A 158 0.73 -7.13 22.44
N THR A 159 0.34 -7.29 21.17
CA THR A 159 -0.01 -8.59 20.56
C THR A 159 1.02 -9.11 19.56
N THR A 160 2.04 -8.33 19.23
CA THR A 160 3.09 -8.72 18.30
C THR A 160 4.42 -8.21 18.82
N ALA A 161 4.96 -8.91 19.82
CA ALA A 161 6.41 -9.05 19.84
C ALA A 161 6.79 -9.63 18.47
N PRO A 162 7.65 -8.99 17.67
CA PRO A 162 8.24 -9.69 16.56
C PRO A 162 9.01 -10.84 17.20
N THR A 163 8.54 -12.07 17.01
CA THR A 163 9.41 -13.23 17.15
C THR A 163 10.50 -13.00 16.12
N ALA A 164 11.59 -12.36 16.57
CA ALA A 164 12.82 -12.27 15.84
C ALA A 164 13.21 -13.72 15.56
N PHE A 165 12.95 -14.17 14.35
CA PHE A 165 13.40 -15.48 13.92
C PHE A 165 14.91 -15.42 13.97
N VAL A 166 15.50 -16.17 14.91
CA VAL A 166 16.94 -16.30 14.99
C VAL A 166 17.37 -17.02 13.72
N ALA A 167 17.92 -16.25 12.80
CA ALA A 167 18.50 -16.75 11.57
C ALA A 167 19.51 -17.86 11.92
N GLY A 168 19.19 -19.09 11.52
CA GLY A 168 20.05 -20.24 11.71
C GLY A 168 21.26 -20.20 10.78
N ARG A 169 22.27 -21.02 11.07
CA ARG A 169 23.34 -21.29 10.10
C ARG A 169 22.87 -22.38 9.14
N LEU A 170 23.33 -22.35 7.89
CA LEU A 170 23.01 -23.36 6.87
C LEU A 170 23.32 -24.81 7.31
N GLU A 171 24.32 -24.97 8.18
CA GLU A 171 24.80 -26.27 8.68
C GLU A 171 23.98 -26.79 9.88
N ALA A 172 23.12 -25.95 10.46
CA ALA A 172 22.29 -26.26 11.62
C ALA A 172 20.98 -25.46 11.56
N ALA A 173 20.27 -25.59 10.44
CA ALA A 173 18.95 -24.99 10.30
C ALA A 173 17.96 -25.76 11.18
N LYS A 174 16.92 -25.08 11.68
CA LYS A 174 15.87 -25.66 12.51
C LYS A 174 14.54 -25.54 11.78
N VAL A 175 13.75 -26.60 11.85
CA VAL A 175 12.38 -26.61 11.38
C VAL A 175 11.51 -25.80 12.35
N LEU A 176 10.95 -24.69 11.86
CA LEU A 176 10.09 -23.79 12.63
C LEU A 176 8.67 -24.33 12.71
N ASP A 177 8.13 -24.80 11.58
CA ASP A 177 6.78 -25.33 11.50
C ASP A 177 6.66 -26.31 10.32
N VAL A 178 5.71 -27.24 10.42
CA VAL A 178 5.45 -28.27 9.41
C VAL A 178 3.95 -28.38 9.18
N ASN A 179 3.53 -28.20 7.94
CA ASN A 179 2.17 -28.49 7.52
C ASN A 179 2.10 -29.87 6.84
N PRO A 180 1.64 -30.93 7.54
CA PRO A 180 1.59 -32.27 6.99
C PRO A 180 0.56 -32.43 5.87
N LYS A 181 -0.48 -31.57 5.80
CA LYS A 181 -1.49 -31.62 4.73
C LYS A 181 -0.92 -31.17 3.39
N LEU A 182 -0.08 -30.14 3.41
CA LEU A 182 0.57 -29.57 2.21
C LEU A 182 1.94 -30.17 1.93
N ARG A 183 2.48 -31.00 2.84
CA ARG A 183 3.85 -31.52 2.82
C ARG A 183 4.91 -30.40 2.71
N VAL A 184 4.66 -29.28 3.38
CA VAL A 184 5.57 -28.12 3.41
C VAL A 184 6.14 -27.95 4.81
N ALA A 185 7.45 -27.75 4.90
CA ALA A 185 8.16 -27.40 6.11
C ALA A 185 8.78 -25.99 5.98
N VAL A 186 8.77 -25.24 7.07
CA VAL A 186 9.39 -23.90 7.16
C VAL A 186 10.70 -24.02 7.93
N LEU A 187 11.79 -23.53 7.35
CA LEU A 187 13.12 -23.53 7.97
C LEU A 187 13.52 -22.10 8.36
N ASN A 188 14.30 -21.96 9.44
CA ASN A 188 14.84 -20.67 9.92
C ASN A 188 16.07 -20.17 9.14
N VAL A 189 16.18 -20.52 7.85
CA VAL A 189 17.23 -20.09 6.94
C VAL A 189 16.59 -19.59 5.65
N GLY A 190 17.18 -18.58 5.02
CA GLY A 190 16.62 -17.89 3.86
C GLY A 190 17.71 -17.36 2.92
N ALA A 191 17.34 -16.34 2.14
CA ALA A 191 18.20 -15.77 1.10
C ALA A 191 19.47 -15.14 1.69
N GLU A 192 19.38 -14.52 2.87
CA GLU A 192 20.53 -13.91 3.55
C GLU A 192 21.59 -14.94 3.93
N GLN A 193 21.17 -16.18 4.20
CA GLN A 193 22.06 -17.28 4.53
C GLN A 193 22.57 -18.00 3.28
N GLY A 194 22.15 -17.61 2.07
CA GLY A 194 22.60 -18.21 0.82
C GLY A 194 21.74 -19.38 0.33
N VAL A 195 20.55 -19.59 0.90
CA VAL A 195 19.61 -20.62 0.44
C VAL A 195 19.05 -20.24 -0.93
N ARG A 196 19.00 -21.21 -1.84
CA ARG A 196 18.43 -21.05 -3.18
C ARG A 196 17.30 -22.03 -3.42
N ILE A 197 16.36 -21.62 -4.27
CA ILE A 197 15.30 -22.49 -4.76
C ILE A 197 15.94 -23.72 -5.41
N GLY A 198 15.43 -24.91 -5.07
CA GLY A 198 15.93 -26.19 -5.55
C GLY A 198 17.04 -26.83 -4.70
N MET A 199 17.56 -26.14 -3.68
CA MET A 199 18.57 -26.71 -2.79
C MET A 199 17.95 -27.82 -1.91
N PRO A 200 18.52 -29.03 -1.85
CA PRO A 200 18.04 -30.08 -0.98
C PRO A 200 18.62 -29.94 0.43
N PHE A 201 17.76 -30.16 1.42
CA PHE A 201 18.10 -30.24 2.83
C PHE A 201 17.74 -31.62 3.37
N GLN A 202 18.62 -32.16 4.20
CA GLN A 202 18.39 -33.39 4.92
C GLN A 202 18.00 -33.03 6.36
N VAL A 203 16.85 -33.51 6.79
CA VAL A 203 16.34 -33.26 8.13
C VAL A 203 16.67 -34.46 9.02
N GLU A 204 17.36 -34.18 10.11
CA GLU A 204 17.82 -35.12 11.12
C GLU A 204 17.11 -34.85 12.46
N ARG A 205 16.71 -35.94 13.13
CA ARG A 205 16.22 -35.96 14.51
C ARG A 205 17.08 -36.94 15.28
N ASP A 206 17.71 -36.50 16.36
CA ASP A 206 18.57 -37.34 17.21
C ASP A 206 19.63 -38.12 16.39
N GLU A 207 20.32 -37.43 15.47
CA GLU A 207 21.35 -37.98 14.56
C GLU A 207 20.85 -39.01 13.52
N ARG A 208 19.54 -39.24 13.43
CA ARG A 208 18.92 -40.07 12.39
C ARG A 208 18.26 -39.20 11.33
N VAL A 209 18.48 -39.56 10.06
CA VAL A 209 17.85 -38.92 8.91
C VAL A 209 16.37 -39.28 8.86
N VAL A 210 15.50 -38.29 9.03
CA VAL A 210 14.04 -38.47 9.04
C VAL A 210 13.42 -38.18 7.69
N ALA A 211 13.90 -37.15 6.99
CA ALA A 211 13.34 -36.75 5.71
C ALA A 211 14.31 -35.93 4.86
N THR A 212 14.05 -35.92 3.55
CA THR A 212 14.69 -35.02 2.59
C THR A 212 13.67 -34.01 2.09
N VAL A 213 14.03 -32.73 2.15
CA VAL A 213 13.18 -31.60 1.74
C VAL A 213 13.88 -30.77 0.67
N ARG A 214 13.12 -30.23 -0.29
CA ARG A 214 13.63 -29.36 -1.36
C ARG A 214 13.05 -27.97 -1.22
N VAL A 215 13.89 -26.95 -1.24
CA VAL A 215 13.44 -25.55 -1.14
C VAL A 215 12.62 -25.14 -2.37
N VAL A 216 11.40 -24.65 -2.15
CA VAL A 216 10.49 -24.17 -3.20
C VAL A 216 10.33 -22.66 -3.20
N GLU A 217 10.38 -22.02 -2.03
CA GLU A 217 10.26 -20.58 -1.87
C GLU A 217 11.28 -20.08 -0.85
N VAL A 218 11.90 -18.93 -1.13
CA VAL A 218 12.90 -18.33 -0.25
C VAL A 218 12.48 -16.91 0.10
N ARG A 219 12.46 -16.59 1.39
CA ARG A 219 12.32 -15.23 1.94
C ARG A 219 13.66 -14.80 2.56
N PRO A 220 13.83 -13.52 2.97
CA PRO A 220 15.11 -13.04 3.48
C PRO A 220 15.67 -13.88 4.64
N GLN A 221 14.82 -14.26 5.60
CA GLN A 221 15.23 -14.93 6.85
C GLN A 221 14.64 -16.35 7.03
N VAL A 222 13.75 -16.79 6.14
CA VAL A 222 13.07 -18.10 6.21
C VAL A 222 12.90 -18.69 4.82
N CYS A 223 12.76 -19.99 4.70
CA CYS A 223 12.46 -20.65 3.44
C CYS A 223 11.40 -21.73 3.62
N GLY A 224 10.56 -21.87 2.60
CA GLY A 224 9.61 -22.97 2.46
C GLY A 224 10.24 -24.11 1.68
N ALA A 225 10.21 -25.31 2.26
CA ALA A 225 10.71 -26.53 1.64
C ALA A 225 9.60 -27.58 1.51
N LEU A 226 9.56 -28.26 0.37
CA LEU A 226 8.64 -29.35 0.08
C LEU A 226 9.27 -30.68 0.52
N ILE A 227 8.49 -31.53 1.19
CA ILE A 227 8.95 -32.84 1.67
C ILE A 227 8.92 -33.84 0.51
N GLU A 228 10.09 -34.28 0.04
CA GLU A 228 10.22 -35.23 -1.08
C GLU A 228 10.15 -36.68 -0.63
N SER A 229 10.79 -36.99 0.50
CA SER A 229 10.83 -38.34 1.05
C SER A 229 10.92 -38.26 2.56
N ALA A 230 10.06 -39.02 3.24
CA ALA A 230 10.06 -39.18 4.69
C ALA A 230 10.21 -40.68 5.00
N GLU A 231 10.93 -41.01 6.07
CA GLU A 231 11.08 -42.38 6.53
C GLU A 231 9.71 -42.98 6.90
N LYS A 232 9.48 -44.27 6.60
CA LYS A 232 8.18 -44.93 6.82
C LYS A 232 7.80 -44.88 8.30
N GLY A 233 6.74 -44.14 8.62
CA GLY A 233 6.18 -44.04 9.98
C GLY A 233 6.67 -42.84 10.80
N VAL A 234 7.55 -42.00 10.28
CA VAL A 234 8.05 -40.80 10.99
C VAL A 234 7.56 -39.54 10.29
N THR A 235 6.86 -38.68 11.03
CA THR A 235 6.46 -37.35 10.57
C THR A 235 7.45 -36.29 11.05
N LEU A 236 7.76 -35.36 10.15
CA LEU A 236 8.53 -34.15 10.45
C LEU A 236 7.82 -33.31 11.52
N GLN A 237 8.59 -32.80 12.49
CA GLN A 237 8.07 -31.98 13.57
C GLN A 237 8.84 -30.66 13.67
N ALA A 238 8.19 -29.63 14.20
CA ALA A 238 8.85 -28.39 14.56
C ALA A 238 9.92 -28.70 15.63
N GLY A 239 11.17 -28.33 15.36
CA GLY A 239 12.29 -28.63 16.23
C GLY A 239 13.43 -29.42 15.58
N ASP A 240 13.16 -30.13 14.49
CA ASP A 240 14.14 -30.99 13.81
C ASP A 240 15.29 -30.16 13.18
N THR A 241 16.48 -30.75 13.08
CA THR A 241 17.67 -30.08 12.54
C THR A 241 17.82 -30.39 11.06
N ALA A 242 17.89 -29.37 10.22
CA ALA A 242 18.11 -29.51 8.79
C ALA A 242 19.55 -29.11 8.42
N LYS A 243 20.21 -29.96 7.62
CA LYS A 243 21.56 -29.74 7.08
C LYS A 243 21.51 -29.68 5.56
N VAL A 244 22.24 -28.74 4.97
CA VAL A 244 22.42 -28.71 3.50
C VAL A 244 23.24 -29.93 3.09
N THR A 245 22.67 -30.79 2.27
CA THR A 245 23.46 -31.81 1.57
C THR A 245 23.92 -31.21 0.26
N LYS A 246 25.24 -31.17 0.04
CA LYS A 246 25.80 -30.83 -1.27
C LYS A 246 25.58 -32.01 -2.21
N SER A 247 24.38 -32.15 -2.77
CA SER A 247 24.17 -33.11 -3.84
C SER A 247 24.87 -32.60 -5.10
N ALA A 248 25.78 -33.44 -5.60
CA ALA A 248 26.61 -33.25 -6.76
C ALA A 248 25.84 -32.91 -8.04
N GLY A 249 26.58 -32.34 -8.99
CA GLY A 249 26.10 -31.69 -10.20
C GLY A 249 25.06 -32.47 -11.01
N VAL A 250 24.07 -31.71 -11.47
CA VAL A 250 23.28 -32.07 -12.63
C VAL A 250 24.19 -31.93 -13.86
N THR A 251 24.55 -33.06 -14.45
CA THR A 251 25.19 -33.11 -15.76
C THR A 251 24.11 -32.77 -16.79
N PRO A 252 24.28 -31.75 -17.67
CA PRO A 252 23.33 -31.50 -18.74
C PRO A 252 23.44 -32.62 -19.78
N ARG A 253 22.30 -33.18 -20.17
CA ARG A 253 22.13 -33.97 -21.40
C ARG A 253 21.19 -33.22 -22.32
#